data_AF-A0A0M9WFZ6-F1
#
_entry.id   AF-A0A0M9WFZ6-F1
#
_cell.length_a   1.000
_cell.length_b   1.000
_cell.length_c   1.000
_cell.angle_alpha   90.00
_cell.angle_beta   90.00
_cell.angle_gamma   90.00
#
_symmetry.space_group_name_H-M   'P 1'
#
loop_
_entity.id
_entity.type
_entity.pdbx_description
1 polymer ?
#
loop_
_entity_poly.entity_id
_entity_poly.type
_entity_poly.pdbx_seq_one_letter_code
_entity_poly.pdbx_strand_id
1 'polypeptide(L)'
;MARPPCQKSSLGEGGMSDGKEDFGDFVRNEDEEMDLEEVVEPWDKYDKKNTLYVFYPIRLGDLINERYLVEHKLGSGAFSTVWMAHDRQNNRDVAL
;
A
#
# COMPACT_ATOMS: atom_id res chain seq x y z
N MET A 1 -3.10 -34.18 49.10
CA MET A 1 -1.72 -34.75 49.11
C MET A 1 -0.98 -34.15 47.93
N ALA A 2 0.19 -33.56 48.15
CA ALA A 2 0.96 -32.84 47.13
C ALA A 2 2.08 -33.70 46.52
N ARG A 3 2.46 -33.46 45.25
CA ARG A 3 3.80 -33.61 44.61
C ARG A 3 3.70 -33.41 43.07
N PRO A 4 4.79 -33.08 42.34
CA PRO A 4 5.53 -31.80 42.30
C PRO A 4 5.66 -31.28 40.83
N PRO A 5 6.30 -30.11 40.56
CA PRO A 5 6.41 -29.56 39.20
C PRO A 5 7.61 -30.16 38.46
N CYS A 6 7.43 -30.53 37.18
CA CYS A 6 8.52 -31.00 36.33
C CYS A 6 8.94 -29.90 35.35
N GLN A 7 10.25 -29.64 35.30
CA GLN A 7 10.88 -28.50 34.62
C GLN A 7 10.99 -28.65 33.10
N LYS A 8 11.25 -27.49 32.49
CA LYS A 8 11.43 -27.17 31.07
C LYS A 8 12.49 -28.04 30.37
N SER A 9 12.27 -28.34 29.10
CA SER A 9 13.34 -28.51 28.11
C SER A 9 12.88 -28.01 26.74
N SER A 10 13.63 -27.06 26.22
CA SER A 10 13.61 -26.48 24.88
C SER A 10 13.95 -27.51 23.80
N LEU A 11 13.20 -27.50 22.69
CA LEU A 11 13.58 -27.87 21.32
C LEU A 11 12.35 -27.47 20.48
N GLY A 12 12.38 -26.47 19.62
CA GLY A 12 13.25 -26.39 18.45
C GLY A 12 12.43 -26.88 17.27
N GLU A 13 11.92 -25.94 16.46
CA GLU A 13 11.29 -26.15 15.15
C GLU A 13 10.95 -24.73 14.68
N GLY A 14 11.45 -24.22 13.56
CA GLY A 14 11.52 -24.86 12.26
C GLY A 14 10.95 -23.80 11.31
N GLY A 15 11.72 -23.40 10.31
CA GLY A 15 11.32 -22.32 9.42
C GLY A 15 9.98 -22.59 8.75
N MET A 16 9.15 -21.57 8.68
CA MET A 16 8.06 -21.48 7.70
C MET A 16 8.17 -20.09 7.10
N SER A 17 8.89 -20.00 5.97
CA SER A 17 8.74 -18.90 5.02
C SER A 17 7.33 -19.01 4.45
N ASP A 18 6.34 -18.46 5.15
CA ASP A 18 4.99 -18.37 4.63
C ASP A 18 4.83 -16.96 4.07
N GLY A 19 4.82 -16.86 2.74
CA GLY A 19 4.69 -15.61 2.00
C GLY A 19 3.33 -14.97 2.21
N LYS A 20 3.11 -14.44 3.41
CA LYS A 20 1.94 -13.63 3.73
C LYS A 20 2.20 -12.25 3.17
N GLU A 21 1.46 -11.96 2.13
CA GLU A 21 1.37 -10.66 1.50
C GLU A 21 1.05 -9.63 2.60
N ASP A 22 1.98 -8.72 2.85
CA ASP A 22 1.91 -7.70 3.90
C ASP A 22 1.02 -6.55 3.45
N PHE A 23 -0.30 -6.78 3.50
CA PHE A 23 -1.30 -5.78 3.11
C PHE A 23 -1.67 -4.81 4.24
N GLY A 24 -0.92 -4.81 5.35
CA GLY A 24 -1.23 -4.00 6.52
C GLY A 24 -2.38 -4.53 7.38
N ASP A 25 -2.70 -3.82 8.46
CA ASP A 25 -3.84 -4.13 9.34
C ASP A 25 -5.10 -3.38 8.90
N PHE A 26 -6.24 -4.05 8.92
CA PHE A 26 -7.53 -3.45 8.57
C PHE A 26 -8.11 -2.73 9.79
N VAL A 27 -8.72 -1.56 9.56
CA VAL A 27 -9.49 -0.84 10.58
C VAL A 27 -10.70 -1.67 11.03
N ARG A 28 -10.86 -1.82 12.35
CA ARG A 28 -11.85 -2.73 12.97
C ARG A 28 -13.02 -1.98 13.61
N ASN A 29 -12.85 -0.73 14.01
CA ASN A 29 -13.84 0.07 14.73
C ASN A 29 -13.86 1.54 14.29
N GLU A 30 -14.93 2.26 14.64
CA GLU A 30 -15.14 3.68 14.31
C GLU A 30 -14.04 4.60 14.87
N ASP A 31 -13.49 4.30 16.05
CA ASP A 31 -12.38 5.06 16.64
C ASP A 31 -11.10 5.00 15.78
N GLU A 32 -10.85 3.86 15.12
CA GLU A 32 -9.69 3.65 14.23
C GLU A 32 -9.94 4.24 12.83
N GLU A 33 -11.20 4.41 12.42
CA GLU A 33 -11.57 5.08 11.17
C GLU A 33 -11.25 6.57 11.22
N MET A 34 -11.40 7.20 12.39
CA MET A 34 -11.10 8.61 12.61
C MET A 34 -9.62 8.95 12.30
N ASP A 35 -8.70 8.03 12.62
CA ASP A 35 -7.27 8.18 12.30
C ASP A 35 -7.01 8.06 10.78
N LEU A 36 -7.84 7.33 10.03
CA LEU A 36 -7.71 7.23 8.57
C LEU A 36 -8.17 8.51 7.86
N GLU A 37 -9.21 9.17 8.35
CA GLU A 37 -9.72 10.42 7.74
C GLU A 37 -8.66 11.53 7.74
N GLU A 38 -7.76 11.54 8.72
CA GLU A 38 -6.63 12.49 8.78
C GLU A 38 -5.50 12.10 7.81
N VAL A 39 -5.27 10.81 7.57
CA VAL A 39 -4.12 10.30 6.80
C VAL A 39 -4.42 10.13 5.31
N VAL A 40 -5.65 9.74 4.96
CA VAL A 40 -6.04 9.41 3.58
C VAL A 40 -6.46 10.67 2.83
N GLU A 41 -5.98 10.83 1.59
CA GLU A 41 -6.44 11.92 0.74
C GLU A 41 -7.94 11.81 0.43
N PRO A 42 -8.73 12.89 0.59
CA PRO A 42 -10.15 12.87 0.27
C PRO A 42 -10.42 12.46 -1.18
N TRP A 43 -11.26 11.44 -1.37
CA TRP A 43 -11.58 10.87 -2.68
C TRP A 43 -12.27 11.86 -3.63
N ASP A 44 -13.01 12.84 -3.10
CA ASP A 44 -13.65 13.91 -3.86
C ASP A 44 -12.67 14.71 -4.75
N LYS A 45 -11.38 14.74 -4.39
CA LYS A 45 -10.35 15.42 -5.20
C LYS A 45 -10.21 14.84 -6.61
N TYR A 46 -10.60 13.58 -6.79
CA TYR A 46 -10.52 12.85 -8.06
C TYR A 46 -11.83 12.87 -8.87
N ASP A 47 -12.92 13.43 -8.33
CA ASP A 47 -14.19 13.54 -9.06
C ASP A 47 -14.13 14.66 -10.10
N LYS A 48 -14.11 14.25 -11.37
CA LYS A 48 -14.11 15.14 -12.55
C LYS A 48 -15.31 16.09 -12.61
N LYS A 49 -16.41 15.77 -11.92
CA LYS A 49 -17.61 16.62 -11.89
C LYS A 49 -17.49 17.73 -10.85
N ASN A 50 -16.77 17.48 -9.77
CA ASN A 50 -16.73 18.34 -8.60
C ASN A 50 -15.45 19.19 -8.55
N THR A 51 -14.35 18.71 -9.14
CA THR A 51 -13.08 19.44 -9.22
C THR A 51 -12.76 19.88 -10.65
N LEU A 52 -12.79 21.21 -10.89
CA LEU A 52 -12.36 21.80 -12.17
C LEU A 52 -10.87 21.56 -12.46
N TYR A 53 -10.08 21.35 -11.41
CA TYR A 53 -8.67 21.00 -11.47
C TYR A 53 -8.48 19.63 -10.82
N VAL A 54 -8.94 18.58 -11.52
CA VAL A 54 -8.71 17.19 -11.11
C VAL A 54 -7.21 16.97 -11.02
N PHE A 55 -6.71 16.67 -9.82
CA PHE A 55 -5.33 16.22 -9.67
C PHE A 55 -5.16 14.94 -10.50
N TYR A 56 -4.36 15.06 -11.57
CA TYR A 56 -3.88 14.01 -12.48
C TYR A 56 -4.78 12.77 -12.58
N PRO A 57 -5.63 12.66 -13.63
CA PRO A 57 -6.45 11.48 -13.88
C PRO A 57 -5.62 10.30 -14.43
N ILE A 58 -4.48 10.01 -13.80
CA ILE A 58 -3.67 8.82 -14.05
C ILE A 58 -4.29 7.67 -13.25
N ARG A 59 -4.56 6.56 -13.93
CA ARG A 59 -5.12 5.34 -13.35
C ARG A 59 -4.09 4.22 -13.37
N LEU A 60 -4.25 3.28 -12.44
CA LEU A 60 -3.50 2.03 -12.48
C LEU A 60 -3.74 1.33 -13.82
N GLY A 61 -2.66 0.89 -14.47
CA GLY A 61 -2.69 0.29 -15.80
C GLY A 61 -2.63 1.29 -16.96
N ASP A 62 -2.62 2.60 -16.71
CA ASP A 62 -2.42 3.59 -17.79
C ASP A 62 -1.02 3.44 -18.40
N LEU A 63 -0.95 3.54 -19.73
CA LEU A 63 0.30 3.46 -20.49
C LEU A 63 0.72 4.84 -20.99
N ILE A 64 1.70 5.44 -20.32
CA ILE A 64 2.21 6.77 -20.63
C ILE A 64 3.28 6.67 -21.71
N ASN A 65 3.14 7.49 -22.76
CA ASN A 65 4.03 7.52 -23.94
C ASN A 65 4.28 6.12 -24.54
N GLU A 66 3.27 5.24 -24.47
CA GLU A 66 3.34 3.84 -24.96
C GLU A 66 4.47 2.99 -24.34
N ARG A 67 5.07 3.48 -23.24
CA ARG A 67 6.30 2.91 -22.68
C ARG A 67 6.20 2.61 -21.19
N TYR A 68 5.61 3.51 -20.43
CA TYR A 68 5.59 3.44 -18.97
C TYR A 68 4.22 2.98 -18.50
N LEU A 69 4.14 1.77 -17.97
CA LEU A 69 2.91 1.21 -17.41
C LEU A 69 2.79 1.60 -15.94
N VAL A 70 1.76 2.35 -15.57
CA VAL A 70 1.57 2.80 -14.18
C VAL A 70 1.08 1.64 -13.30
N GLU A 71 1.79 1.34 -12.21
CA GLU A 71 1.50 0.19 -11.35
C GLU A 71 1.15 0.58 -9.91
N HIS A 72 1.78 1.63 -9.37
CA HIS A 72 1.54 2.04 -7.98
C HIS A 72 1.71 3.56 -7.79
N LYS A 73 0.97 4.15 -6.85
CA LYS A 73 1.20 5.53 -6.43
C LYS A 73 2.29 5.54 -5.36
N LEU A 74 3.36 6.31 -5.56
CA LEU A 74 4.44 6.43 -4.57
C LEU A 74 4.20 7.59 -3.60
N GLY A 75 3.50 8.64 -4.03
CA GLY A 75 3.15 9.74 -3.15
C GLY A 75 2.52 10.92 -3.88
N SER A 76 2.17 11.93 -3.10
CA SER A 76 1.63 13.20 -3.58
C SER A 76 2.16 14.34 -2.71
N GLY A 77 2.40 15.48 -3.34
CA GLY A 77 2.72 16.75 -2.70
C GLY A 77 1.76 17.84 -3.18
N ALA A 78 2.03 19.09 -2.79
CA ALA A 78 1.16 20.22 -3.10
C ALA A 78 0.90 20.43 -4.60
N PHE A 79 1.86 20.04 -5.46
CA PHE A 79 1.82 20.33 -6.91
C PHE A 79 2.07 19.11 -7.80
N SER A 80 2.47 17.98 -7.24
CA SER A 80 2.88 16.80 -8.01
C SER A 80 2.45 15.51 -7.34
N THR A 81 2.30 14.48 -8.16
CA THR A 81 2.11 13.09 -7.74
C THR A 81 3.24 12.27 -8.31
N VAL A 82 3.82 11.39 -7.51
CA VAL A 82 4.88 10.48 -7.95
C VAL A 82 4.29 9.09 -8.10
N TRP A 83 4.56 8.44 -9.23
CA TRP A 83 4.03 7.11 -9.55
C TRP A 83 5.16 6.13 -9.85
N MET A 84 5.02 4.89 -9.41
CA MET A 84 5.83 3.78 -9.88
C MET A 84 5.26 3.30 -11.20
N ALA A 85 6.12 3.24 -12.21
CA ALA A 85 5.77 2.70 -13.51
C ALA A 85 6.83 1.73 -14.02
N HIS A 86 6.39 0.73 -14.77
CA HIS A 86 7.27 -0.23 -15.42
C HIS A 86 7.67 0.28 -16.81
N ASP A 87 8.96 0.53 -17.03
CA ASP A 87 9.54 0.89 -18.33
C ASP A 87 9.67 -0.36 -19.21
N ARG A 88 8.76 -0.52 -20.17
CA ARG A 88 8.73 -1.69 -21.06
C ARG A 88 9.90 -1.77 -22.03
N GLN A 89 10.62 -0.67 -22.28
CA GLN A 89 11.77 -0.67 -23.20
C GLN A 89 13.04 -1.17 -22.50
N ASN A 90 13.26 -0.72 -21.27
CA ASN A 90 14.44 -1.10 -20.49
C ASN A 90 14.16 -2.23 -19.48
N ASN A 91 12.90 -2.68 -19.40
CA ASN A 91 12.42 -3.72 -18.49
C ASN A 91 12.81 -3.46 -17.02
N ARG A 92 12.51 -2.25 -16.53
CA ARG A 92 12.85 -1.78 -15.18
C ARG A 92 11.78 -0.88 -14.60
N ASP A 93 11.70 -0.80 -13.29
CA ASP A 93 10.78 0.10 -12.61
C ASP A 93 11.38 1.51 -12.50
N VAL A 94 10.54 2.52 -12.70
CA VAL A 94 10.90 3.94 -12.67
C VAL A 94 9.88 4.75 -11.87
N ALA A 95 10.31 5.89 -11.34
CA ALA A 95 9.43 6.88 -10.74
C ALA A 95 9.07 7.96 -11.78
N LEU A 96 7.77 8.23 -11.94
CA LEU A 96 7.19 9.26 -12.81
C LEU A 96 6.65 10.42 -11.99
#